data_AF-A0A059DX33-F1
#
_entry.id   AF-A0A059DX33-F1
#
_cell.length_a   1.000
_cell.length_b   1.000
_cell.length_c   1.000
_cell.angle_alpha   90.00
_cell.angle_beta   90.00
_cell.angle_gamma   90.00
#
_symmetry.space_group_name_H-M   'P 1'
#
loop_
_entity.id
_entity.type
_entity.pdbx_description
1 polymer ?
#
loop_
_entity_poly.entity_id
_entity_poly.type
_entity_poly.pdbx_seq_one_letter_code
_entity_poly.pdbx_strand_id
1 'polypeptide(L)'
;MATERALYLVSGSAFVDDTQLQAQDMAVLESGLDVSVNLEKDSIAILCGGAPLDAPRKMDWNFVSSDAAKITTAREDWTTAIRDGGTHRFPAVPGDQSEWIPLPH
;
A
#
# COMPACT_ATOMS: atom_id res chain seq x y z
N MET A 1 -11.64 19.27 1.81
CA MET A 1 -11.52 18.08 0.95
C MET A 1 -10.12 17.49 1.15
N ALA A 2 -9.92 16.20 0.86
CA ALA A 2 -8.59 15.58 0.98
C ALA A 2 -7.57 16.25 0.05
N THR A 3 -6.34 16.46 0.53
CA THR A 3 -5.27 17.15 -0.22
C THR A 3 -4.63 16.21 -1.24
N GLU A 4 -4.34 14.98 -0.84
CA GLU A 4 -3.85 13.93 -1.73
C GLU A 4 -5.00 13.03 -2.15
N ARG A 5 -5.14 12.78 -3.45
CA ARG A 5 -6.20 11.96 -4.04
C ARG A 5 -5.66 11.13 -5.18
N ALA A 6 -6.17 9.92 -5.35
CA ALA A 6 -5.90 9.07 -6.50
C ALA A 6 -7.14 8.27 -6.88
N LEU A 7 -7.28 7.98 -8.18
CA LEU A 7 -8.27 7.08 -8.72
C LEU A 7 -7.56 5.82 -9.23
N TYR A 8 -7.91 4.66 -8.69
CA TYR A 8 -7.46 3.37 -9.19
C TYR A 8 -8.59 2.71 -9.98
N LEU A 9 -8.38 2.45 -11.26
CA LEU A 9 -9.37 1.79 -12.11
C LEU A 9 -9.22 0.28 -11.97
N VAL A 10 -10.16 -0.40 -11.31
CA VAL A 10 -10.11 -1.85 -11.09
C VAL A 10 -10.45 -2.60 -12.39
N SER A 11 -11.49 -2.15 -13.09
CA SER A 11 -11.96 -2.75 -14.35
C SER A 11 -12.70 -1.75 -15.22
N GLY A 12 -12.76 -2.02 -16.52
CA GLY A 12 -13.42 -1.16 -17.52
C GLY A 12 -12.48 -0.09 -18.06
N SER A 13 -13.03 1.07 -18.39
CA SER A 13 -12.31 2.24 -18.89
C SER A 13 -12.82 3.53 -18.26
N ALA A 14 -11.96 4.52 -18.15
CA ALA A 14 -12.31 5.82 -17.61
C ALA A 14 -11.53 6.93 -18.30
N PHE A 15 -11.95 8.17 -18.09
CA PHE A 15 -11.18 9.36 -18.42
C PHE A 15 -11.00 10.21 -17.17
N VAL A 16 -9.77 10.65 -16.95
CA VAL A 16 -9.43 11.71 -16.00
C VAL A 16 -9.04 12.92 -16.83
N ASP A 17 -9.90 13.94 -16.83
CA ASP A 17 -9.90 15.01 -17.83
C ASP A 17 -9.81 14.43 -19.26
N ASP A 18 -8.72 14.71 -19.99
CA ASP A 18 -8.49 14.22 -21.35
C ASP A 18 -7.63 12.93 -21.41
N THR A 19 -7.27 12.37 -20.25
CA THR A 19 -6.42 11.18 -20.17
C THR A 19 -7.26 9.92 -20.00
N GLN A 20 -7.20 9.03 -20.98
CA GLN A 20 -7.84 7.72 -20.88
C GLN A 20 -7.07 6.81 -19.92
N LEU A 21 -7.80 6.15 -19.02
CA LEU A 21 -7.30 5.10 -18.14
C LEU A 21 -7.79 3.73 -18.60
N GLN A 22 -6.90 2.74 -18.50
CA GLN A 22 -7.19 1.33 -18.66
C GLN A 22 -7.28 0.63 -17.30
N ALA A 23 -7.89 -0.56 -17.27
CA ALA A 23 -7.94 -1.36 -16.06
C ALA A 23 -6.53 -1.56 -15.47
N GLN A 24 -6.44 -1.41 -14.15
CA GLN A 24 -5.24 -1.45 -13.31
C GLN A 24 -4.37 -0.18 -13.33
N ASP A 25 -4.79 0.88 -14.04
CA ASP A 25 -4.14 2.17 -13.95
C ASP A 25 -4.48 2.89 -12.63
N MET A 26 -3.50 3.63 -12.10
CA MET A 26 -3.68 4.59 -11.01
C MET A 26 -3.38 6.00 -11.50
N ALA A 27 -4.38 6.87 -11.45
CA ALA A 27 -4.22 8.30 -11.68
C ALA A 27 -4.08 9.02 -10.34
N VAL A 28 -2.93 9.68 -10.12
CA VAL A 28 -2.74 10.60 -9.00
C VAL A 28 -3.30 11.96 -9.40
N LEU A 29 -4.24 12.50 -8.62
CA LEU A 29 -4.96 13.72 -8.94
C LEU A 29 -4.27 14.92 -8.30
N GLU A 30 -4.16 16.02 -9.04
CA GLU A 30 -3.54 17.24 -8.52
C GLU A 30 -4.30 17.78 -7.30
N SER A 31 -3.54 18.23 -6.30
CA SER A 31 -4.09 18.81 -5.09
C SER A 31 -4.68 20.20 -5.36
N GLY A 32 -5.85 20.48 -4.78
CA GLY A 32 -6.44 21.82 -4.81
C GLY A 32 -7.14 22.21 -6.12
N LEU A 33 -7.21 21.30 -7.10
CA LEU A 33 -7.99 21.46 -8.32
C LEU A 33 -9.19 20.51 -8.33
N ASP A 34 -10.31 20.95 -8.91
CA ASP A 34 -11.38 20.02 -9.25
C ASP A 34 -10.97 19.25 -10.51
N VAL A 35 -10.98 17.93 -10.43
CA VAL A 35 -10.59 17.03 -11.53
C VAL A 35 -11.82 16.28 -12.01
N SER A 36 -12.06 16.28 -13.32
CA SER A 36 -13.20 15.58 -13.91
C SER A 36 -12.87 14.11 -14.08
N VAL A 37 -13.77 13.23 -13.64
CA VAL A 37 -13.65 11.78 -13.81
C VAL A 37 -14.90 11.26 -14.49
N ASN A 38 -14.72 10.69 -15.67
CA ASN A 38 -15.78 10.02 -16.42
C ASN A 38 -15.52 8.52 -16.39
N LEU A 39 -16.40 7.78 -15.73
CA LEU A 39 -16.38 6.31 -15.76
C LEU A 39 -17.28 5.84 -16.90
N GLU A 40 -16.75 4.99 -17.76
CA GLU A 40 -17.56 4.30 -18.75
C GLU A 40 -18.51 3.31 -18.06
N LYS A 41 -19.54 2.88 -18.81
CA LYS A 41 -20.51 1.91 -18.32
C LYS A 41 -19.81 0.63 -17.83
N ASP A 42 -20.28 0.10 -16.70
CA ASP A 42 -19.79 -1.13 -16.07
C ASP A 42 -18.34 -1.07 -15.55
N SER A 43 -17.72 0.12 -15.51
CA SER A 43 -16.40 0.34 -14.88
C SER A 43 -16.48 0.33 -13.35
N ILE A 44 -15.43 -0.20 -12.72
CA ILE A 44 -15.26 -0.20 -11.26
C ILE A 44 -13.97 0.55 -10.95
N ALA A 45 -14.07 1.59 -10.12
CA ALA A 45 -12.93 2.37 -9.67
C ALA A 45 -12.96 2.59 -8.16
N ILE A 46 -11.77 2.78 -7.58
CA ILE A 46 -11.55 3.14 -6.19
C ILE A 46 -11.01 4.57 -6.16
N LEU A 47 -11.71 5.46 -5.46
CA LEU A 47 -11.18 6.77 -5.09
C LEU A 47 -10.55 6.67 -3.71
N CYS A 48 -9.27 6.97 -3.58
CA CYS A 48 -8.56 7.00 -2.32
C CYS A 48 -7.86 8.35 -2.11
N GLY A 49 -7.65 8.74 -0.86
CA GLY A 49 -7.03 10.01 -0.54
C GLY A 49 -7.05 10.35 0.95
N GLY A 50 -6.32 11.39 1.32
CA GLY A 50 -6.16 11.81 2.70
C GLY A 50 -5.37 13.10 2.87
N ALA A 51 -5.06 13.42 4.13
CA ALA A 51 -4.04 14.41 4.44
C ALA A 51 -2.66 13.81 4.15
N PRO A 52 -1.66 14.62 3.73
CA PRO A 52 -0.30 14.17 3.60
C PRO A 52 0.20 13.57 4.91
N LEU A 53 1.09 12.58 4.82
CA LEU A 53 1.73 12.01 6.00
C LEU A 53 2.57 13.07 6.73
N ASP A 54 2.61 12.97 8.05
CA ASP A 54 3.34 13.85 8.95
C ASP A 54 4.87 13.83 8.74
N ALA A 55 5.39 12.76 8.14
CA ALA A 55 6.80 12.59 7.80
C ALA A 55 6.98 11.55 6.70
N PRO A 56 8.09 11.59 5.93
CA PRO A 56 8.44 10.52 5.00
C PRO A 56 8.46 9.15 5.70
N ARG A 57 7.93 8.13 5.04
CA ARG A 57 8.01 6.74 5.50
C ARG A 57 9.14 6.03 4.79
N LYS A 58 9.90 5.26 5.55
CA LYS A 58 10.83 4.25 5.03
C LYS A 58 10.07 2.94 4.98
N MET A 59 10.26 2.21 3.88
CA MET A 59 9.63 0.91 3.64
C MET A 59 10.73 -0.09 3.32
N ASP A 60 10.70 -1.22 3.99
CA ASP A 60 11.53 -2.38 3.70
C ASP A 60 10.67 -3.62 3.91
N TRP A 61 10.40 -4.34 2.82
CA TRP A 61 9.45 -5.45 2.80
C TRP A 61 8.12 -5.05 3.44
N ASN A 62 7.58 -5.83 4.37
CA ASN A 62 6.32 -5.57 5.07
C ASN A 62 6.47 -4.57 6.24
N PHE A 63 7.61 -3.92 6.41
CA PHE A 63 7.86 -2.98 7.51
C PHE A 63 7.88 -1.53 7.04
N VAL A 64 7.08 -0.70 7.72
CA VAL A 64 6.93 0.72 7.39
C VAL A 64 7.08 1.57 8.65
N SER A 65 7.98 2.55 8.62
CA SER A 65 8.23 3.47 9.74
C SER A 65 8.97 4.71 9.26
N SER A 66 8.81 5.86 9.93
CA SER A 66 9.69 7.03 9.72
C SER A 66 11.07 6.84 10.36
N ASP A 67 11.15 6.00 11.39
CA ASP A 67 12.38 5.63 12.09
C ASP A 67 12.98 4.33 11.50
N ALA A 68 14.21 4.42 10.99
CA ALA A 68 14.92 3.29 10.40
C ALA A 68 15.34 2.25 11.43
N ALA A 69 15.65 2.65 12.68
CA ALA A 69 16.07 1.71 13.71
C ALA A 69 14.95 0.72 14.03
N LYS A 70 13.69 1.18 14.04
CA LYS A 70 12.51 0.30 14.21
C LYS A 70 12.39 -0.75 13.10
N ILE A 71 12.75 -0.39 11.86
CA ILE A 71 12.73 -1.33 10.73
C ILE A 71 13.85 -2.37 10.90
N THR A 72 15.07 -1.94 11.23
CA THR A 72 16.18 -2.87 11.52
C THR A 72 15.83 -3.85 12.63
N THR A 73 15.29 -3.37 13.75
CA THR A 73 14.83 -4.25 14.84
C THR A 73 13.71 -5.19 14.38
N ALA A 74 12.73 -4.72 13.60
CA ALA A 74 11.66 -5.58 13.09
C ALA A 74 12.17 -6.69 12.18
N ARG A 75 13.22 -6.44 11.38
CA ARG A 75 13.89 -7.46 10.55
C ARG A 75 14.58 -8.53 11.40
N GLU A 76 15.30 -8.13 12.43
CA GLU A 76 15.97 -9.05 13.36
C GLU A 76 14.94 -9.90 14.13
N ASP A 77 13.87 -9.28 14.59
CA ASP A 77 12.76 -9.95 15.29
C ASP A 77 12.03 -10.94 14.38
N TRP A 78 11.82 -10.59 13.11
CA TRP A 78 11.22 -11.51 12.13
C TRP A 78 12.13 -12.70 11.84
N THR A 79 13.43 -12.47 11.64
CA THR A 79 14.41 -13.54 11.44
C THR A 79 14.45 -14.48 12.65
N THR A 80 14.39 -13.91 13.86
CA THR A 80 14.29 -14.66 15.12
C THR A 80 13.01 -15.47 15.18
N ALA A 81 11.87 -14.89 14.79
CA ALA A 81 10.58 -15.61 14.76
C ALA A 81 10.59 -16.79 13.80
N ILE A 82 11.16 -16.65 12.60
CA ILE A 82 11.32 -17.78 11.67
C ILE A 82 12.14 -18.89 12.31
N ARG A 83 13.29 -18.56 12.93
CA ARG A 83 14.18 -19.54 13.57
C ARG A 83 13.49 -20.28 14.72
N ASP A 84 12.72 -19.55 15.53
CA ASP A 84 12.17 -20.07 16.78
C ASP A 84 10.74 -20.63 16.62
N GLY A 85 10.17 -20.58 15.39
CA GLY A 85 8.80 -21.01 15.11
C GLY A 85 7.75 -20.07 15.72
N GLY A 86 8.08 -18.78 15.81
CA GLY A 86 7.25 -17.71 16.37
C GLY A 86 7.80 -17.10 17.66
N THR A 87 7.46 -15.83 17.91
CA THR A 87 7.76 -15.11 19.15
C THR A 87 6.52 -14.36 19.64
N HIS A 88 6.61 -13.67 20.79
CA HIS A 88 5.53 -12.78 21.23
C HIS A 88 5.25 -11.65 20.24
N ARG A 89 6.28 -11.10 19.58
CA ARG A 89 6.14 -10.00 18.63
C ARG A 89 5.61 -10.46 17.28
N PHE A 90 6.04 -11.64 16.82
CA PHE A 90 5.59 -12.28 15.60
C PHE A 90 5.20 -13.74 15.91
N PRO A 91 3.98 -13.98 16.40
CA PRO A 91 3.55 -15.32 16.79
C PRO A 91 3.36 -16.23 15.57
N ALA A 92 3.48 -17.53 15.78
CA ALA A 92 3.05 -18.50 14.78
C ALA A 92 1.56 -18.34 14.48
N VAL A 93 1.19 -18.48 13.22
CA VAL A 93 -0.21 -18.43 12.80
C VAL A 93 -0.86 -19.79 13.08
N PRO A 94 -1.97 -19.86 13.84
CA PRO A 94 -2.67 -21.11 14.07
C PRO A 94 -3.13 -21.74 12.76
N GLY A 95 -2.67 -22.96 12.48
CA GLY A 95 -2.99 -23.70 11.25
C GLY A 95 -1.98 -23.48 10.11
N ASP A 96 -0.98 -22.62 10.29
CA ASP A 96 0.07 -22.34 9.32
C ASP A 96 1.41 -22.11 10.05
N GLN A 97 1.92 -23.15 10.70
CA GLN A 97 3.18 -23.07 11.47
C GLN A 97 4.40 -23.52 10.68
N SER A 98 4.20 -24.19 9.55
CA SER A 98 5.26 -24.81 8.75
C SER A 98 5.88 -23.89 7.72
N GLU A 99 5.15 -22.87 7.26
CA GLU A 99 5.59 -21.99 6.20
C GLU A 99 5.90 -20.59 6.74
N TRP A 100 7.09 -20.08 6.43
CA TRP A 100 7.53 -18.75 6.81
C TRP A 100 8.19 -18.07 5.61
N ILE A 101 7.88 -16.79 5.38
CA ILE A 101 8.44 -16.01 4.28
C ILE A 101 9.72 -15.31 4.75
N PRO A 102 10.91 -15.68 4.24
CA PRO A 102 12.16 -15.02 4.63
C PRO A 102 12.23 -13.59 4.09
N LEU A 103 13.09 -12.78 4.71
CA LEU A 103 13.42 -11.46 4.16
C LEU A 103 14.12 -11.62 2.80
N PRO A 104 13.90 -10.69 1.85
CA PRO A 104 14.67 -10.65 0.61
C PRO A 104 16.17 -10.43 0.90
N HIS A 105 17.02 -11.00 0.04
CA HIS A 105 18.48 -10.87 0.08
C HIS A 105 18.96 -9.45 -0.22
#